data_AF-A0AAD7XI28-F1
#
_entry.id   AF-A0AAD7XI28-F1
#
_cell.length_a   1.000
_cell.length_b   1.000
_cell.length_c   1.000
_cell.angle_alpha   90.00
_cell.angle_beta   90.00
_cell.angle_gamma   90.00
#
_symmetry.space_group_name_H-M   'P 1'
#
loop_
_entity.id
_entity.type
_entity.pdbx_description
1 polymer ?
#
loop_
_entity_poly.entity_id
_entity_poly.type
_entity_poly.pdbx_seq_one_letter_code
_entity_poly.pdbx_strand_id
1 'polypeptide(L)'
;MTSRQAHPEKGGLARASEKGISYYETAGIVERVGLKDVECLSQRSLLTHNSKKLILVMVGMPARGKSFIAAKLYSFLSWSGYKTRVFNVGAHRRSRGGEENKRSAHSEASFFDSSNLEAKARREALAMEVLDSLLAWLLEEEGDIGIFDATNSTRARRRAVVERCGEHPSTSVVFVESLCDDLAILDANMRTKVTSSPDFRGMDFESALVDLRKRIANYEKSYEPVQDVEGAYVKMHDFSSKITANLCFGRMSKTVVPFCAAIHSDDRPVFVTALAPRQHEPEFVAAADVDVDFGPRLAEWWWRRRPDSRLSVYSSTMPLAIDAAKTIQSTAPDLVTLTHTSALNPLLVCADPNVTSAPKRRDLHDRGPDSGESYADLVSRLETVLLDIEASVDSVLIVTHATPARALRAYFKNIRVIDCMGPSTSPETKALADAVPAVLELGPKVGGGWLETIHVL
;
A
#
# COMPACT_ATOMS: atom_id res chain seq x y z
N MET A 1 37.43 -45.20 62.90
CA MET A 1 37.59 -46.54 62.31
C MET A 1 36.52 -46.73 61.25
N THR A 2 36.97 -46.79 60.00
CA THR A 2 36.38 -47.48 58.83
C THR A 2 34.96 -48.06 58.95
N SER A 3 34.08 -47.65 58.03
CA SER A 3 33.40 -48.62 57.14
C SER A 3 32.76 -47.91 55.95
N ARG A 4 33.27 -48.24 54.75
CA ARG A 4 32.73 -47.93 53.43
C ARG A 4 31.30 -48.45 53.30
N GLN A 5 30.37 -47.65 52.81
CA GLN A 5 29.10 -48.16 52.29
C GLN A 5 29.27 -48.58 50.83
N ALA A 6 28.98 -49.86 50.59
CA ALA A 6 29.06 -50.53 49.31
C ALA A 6 27.81 -50.26 48.46
N HIS A 7 28.03 -50.13 47.15
CA HIS A 7 26.99 -50.22 46.13
C HIS A 7 26.28 -51.59 46.17
N PRO A 8 24.96 -51.65 45.94
CA PRO A 8 24.30 -52.85 45.45
C PRO A 8 24.24 -52.86 43.92
N GLU A 9 24.65 -53.98 43.33
CA GLU A 9 24.52 -54.31 41.92
C GLU A 9 23.08 -54.67 41.51
N LYS A 10 22.72 -54.24 40.30
CA LYS A 10 21.88 -54.87 39.26
C LYS A 10 20.65 -55.70 39.70
N GLY A 11 19.47 -55.07 39.60
CA GLY A 11 18.20 -55.70 39.24
C GLY A 11 17.85 -55.40 37.78
N GLY A 12 17.33 -56.38 37.04
CA GLY A 12 17.34 -56.45 35.58
C GLY A 12 16.52 -55.41 34.80
N LEU A 13 17.03 -55.10 33.60
CA LEU A 13 16.34 -54.37 32.54
C LEU A 13 15.17 -55.19 31.99
N ALA A 14 13.95 -54.87 32.42
CA ALA A 14 12.76 -55.10 31.61
C ALA A 14 12.51 -53.84 30.77
N ARG A 15 12.78 -53.92 29.46
CA ARG A 15 12.42 -52.88 28.49
C ARG A 15 10.89 -52.78 28.43
N ALA A 16 10.29 -51.87 29.20
CA ALA A 16 8.98 -51.35 28.88
C ALA A 16 9.16 -50.42 27.67
N SER A 17 8.57 -50.81 26.54
CA SER A 17 8.56 -49.98 25.33
C SER A 17 7.70 -48.75 25.57
N GLU A 18 8.32 -47.62 25.90
CA GLU A 18 7.73 -46.30 25.69
C GLU A 18 7.60 -46.08 24.18
N LYS A 19 6.51 -46.59 23.59
CA LYS A 19 6.04 -46.05 22.32
C LYS A 19 5.24 -44.79 22.65
N GLY A 20 5.95 -43.67 22.72
CA GLY A 20 5.32 -42.36 22.53
C GLY A 20 4.59 -42.38 21.20
N ILE A 21 3.27 -42.19 21.23
CA ILE A 21 2.50 -42.06 20.00
C ILE A 21 2.87 -40.70 19.42
N SER A 22 3.73 -40.70 18.40
CA SER A 22 4.04 -39.52 17.61
C SER A 22 2.76 -39.08 16.89
N TYR A 23 2.32 -37.84 17.14
CA TYR A 23 1.10 -37.25 16.55
C TYR A 23 1.08 -37.29 15.00
N TYR A 24 2.23 -37.51 14.37
CA TYR A 24 2.41 -37.55 12.93
C TYR A 24 2.50 -38.96 12.32
N GLU A 25 2.57 -40.03 13.12
CA GLU A 25 2.74 -41.40 12.60
C GLU A 25 1.42 -42.08 12.19
N THR A 26 0.28 -41.49 12.54
CA THR A 26 -1.05 -41.93 12.09
C THR A 26 -1.53 -41.14 10.85
N ALA A 27 -0.63 -40.82 9.92
CA ALA A 27 -1.02 -40.24 8.64
C ALA A 27 -1.56 -41.35 7.70
N GLY A 28 -2.71 -41.92 8.06
CA GLY A 28 -3.52 -42.67 7.10
C GLY A 28 -3.98 -41.74 5.98
N ILE A 29 -4.23 -42.28 4.80
CA ILE A 29 -4.91 -41.55 3.71
C ILE A 29 -6.26 -41.11 4.28
N VAL A 30 -6.42 -39.81 4.53
CA VAL A 30 -7.69 -39.22 4.95
C VAL A 30 -8.67 -39.45 3.80
N GLU A 31 -9.64 -40.36 3.99
CA GLU A 31 -10.81 -40.40 3.13
C GLU A 31 -11.37 -38.98 3.05
N ARG A 32 -11.62 -38.48 1.83
CA ARG A 32 -12.14 -37.13 1.61
C ARG A 32 -13.60 -37.02 2.09
N VAL A 33 -13.83 -37.15 3.40
CA VAL A 33 -15.00 -36.60 4.06
C VAL A 33 -14.73 -35.11 4.18
N GLY A 34 -14.79 -34.40 3.06
CA GLY A 34 -14.44 -32.99 2.98
C GLY A 34 -15.44 -32.14 3.77
N LEU A 35 -14.94 -31.12 4.49
CA LEU A 35 -15.74 -30.12 5.21
C LEU A 35 -16.47 -29.13 4.25
N LYS A 36 -16.86 -29.57 3.05
CA LYS A 36 -17.42 -28.71 2.00
C LYS A 36 -18.72 -28.03 2.42
N ASP A 37 -19.47 -28.65 3.31
CA ASP A 37 -20.77 -28.16 3.81
C ASP A 37 -20.66 -27.34 5.10
N VAL A 38 -19.44 -27.05 5.57
CA VAL A 38 -19.24 -26.16 6.72
C VAL A 38 -19.44 -24.71 6.27
N GLU A 39 -20.40 -24.02 6.88
CA GLU A 39 -20.80 -22.65 6.54
C GLU A 39 -19.61 -21.67 6.47
N CYS A 40 -18.65 -21.77 7.39
CA CYS A 40 -17.47 -20.89 7.35
C CYS A 40 -16.54 -21.16 6.15
N LEU A 41 -16.47 -22.41 5.67
CA LEU A 41 -15.67 -22.79 4.50
C LEU A 41 -16.40 -22.49 3.19
N SER A 42 -17.73 -22.59 3.16
CA SER A 42 -18.53 -22.15 2.02
C SER A 42 -18.50 -20.62 1.88
N GLN A 43 -18.64 -19.88 2.98
CA GLN A 43 -18.44 -18.42 3.00
C GLN A 43 -17.03 -18.02 2.53
N ARG A 44 -15.98 -18.71 2.97
CA ARG A 44 -14.60 -18.50 2.49
C ARG A 44 -14.46 -18.77 0.99
N SER A 45 -15.18 -19.75 0.46
CA SER A 45 -15.16 -20.09 -0.97
C SER A 45 -15.90 -19.06 -1.82
N LEU A 46 -16.94 -18.42 -1.26
CA LEU A 46 -17.77 -17.44 -1.95
C LEU A 46 -17.22 -16.00 -1.83
N LEU A 47 -16.75 -15.60 -0.66
CA LEU A 47 -16.42 -14.21 -0.33
C LEU A 47 -14.93 -13.93 -0.50
N THR A 48 -14.61 -12.84 -1.20
CA THR A 48 -13.24 -12.26 -1.25
C THR A 48 -12.11 -13.22 -1.65
N HIS A 49 -12.42 -14.32 -2.36
CA HIS A 49 -11.38 -15.12 -3.02
C HIS A 49 -10.61 -14.25 -4.04
N ASN A 50 -9.75 -14.82 -4.88
CA ASN A 50 -9.19 -14.08 -6.02
C ASN A 50 -10.29 -13.76 -7.06
N SER A 51 -11.38 -13.11 -6.62
CA SER A 51 -12.46 -12.58 -7.41
C SER A 51 -11.84 -11.75 -8.51
N LYS A 52 -12.31 -12.01 -9.73
CA LYS A 52 -11.78 -11.35 -10.91
C LYS A 52 -12.03 -9.83 -10.84
N LYS A 53 -13.12 -9.41 -10.18
CA LYS A 53 -13.56 -8.01 -10.10
C LYS A 53 -13.88 -7.64 -8.65
N LEU A 54 -13.04 -6.83 -8.02
CA LEU A 54 -13.19 -6.39 -6.63
C LEU A 54 -13.68 -4.94 -6.57
N ILE A 55 -14.62 -4.65 -5.68
CA ILE A 55 -15.14 -3.30 -5.43
C ILE A 55 -14.84 -2.93 -3.98
N LEU A 56 -13.95 -1.95 -3.79
CA LEU A 56 -13.63 -1.39 -2.48
C LEU A 56 -14.55 -0.18 -2.23
N VAL A 57 -15.50 -0.34 -1.33
CA VAL A 57 -16.47 0.71 -1.00
C VAL A 57 -15.98 1.49 0.20
N MET A 58 -15.58 2.75 -0.01
CA MET A 58 -15.12 3.61 1.08
C MET A 58 -16.30 4.00 1.98
N VAL A 59 -16.13 3.91 3.30
CA VAL A 59 -17.15 4.27 4.30
C VAL A 59 -16.55 5.21 5.33
N GLY A 60 -17.34 6.19 5.79
CA GLY A 60 -16.97 7.07 6.89
C GLY A 60 -17.33 8.53 6.69
N MET A 61 -17.25 9.31 7.76
CA MET A 61 -17.65 10.72 7.78
C MET A 61 -16.68 11.63 6.99
N PRO A 62 -17.12 12.83 6.55
CA PRO A 62 -16.22 13.80 5.92
C PRO A 62 -15.00 14.11 6.81
N ALA A 63 -13.85 14.40 6.17
CA ALA A 63 -12.58 14.73 6.85
C ALA A 63 -11.96 13.59 7.71
N ARG A 64 -12.45 12.35 7.59
CA ARG A 64 -11.85 11.16 8.22
C ARG A 64 -10.87 10.41 7.30
N GLY A 65 -10.09 11.09 6.46
CA GLY A 65 -9.04 10.44 5.66
C GLY A 65 -9.46 9.52 4.49
N LYS A 66 -10.75 9.28 4.22
CA LYS A 66 -11.19 8.35 3.15
C LYS A 66 -10.52 8.54 1.79
N SER A 67 -10.49 9.76 1.26
CA SER A 67 -9.90 10.01 -0.06
C SER A 67 -8.38 9.84 -0.05
N PHE A 68 -7.73 10.04 1.09
CA PHE A 68 -6.31 9.71 1.27
C PHE A 68 -6.09 8.19 1.24
N ILE A 69 -6.88 7.43 2.00
CA ILE A 69 -6.84 5.96 2.00
C ILE A 69 -7.13 5.41 0.59
N ALA A 70 -8.15 5.94 -0.08
CA ALA A 70 -8.50 5.57 -1.45
C ALA A 70 -7.36 5.85 -2.44
N ALA A 71 -6.68 6.98 -2.32
CA ALA A 71 -5.53 7.33 -3.15
C ALA A 71 -4.33 6.39 -2.89
N LYS A 72 -4.01 6.11 -1.63
CA LYS A 72 -2.95 5.16 -1.24
C LYS A 72 -3.24 3.75 -1.75
N LEU A 73 -4.47 3.25 -1.55
CA LEU A 73 -4.92 1.96 -2.08
C LEU A 73 -4.83 1.90 -3.60
N TYR A 74 -5.25 2.97 -4.29
CA TYR A 74 -5.12 3.05 -5.74
C TYR A 74 -3.67 2.96 -6.20
N SER A 75 -2.76 3.74 -5.61
CA SER A 75 -1.34 3.70 -5.96
C SER A 75 -0.73 2.33 -5.69
N PHE A 76 -1.04 1.72 -4.54
CA PHE A 76 -0.54 0.40 -4.17
C PHE A 76 -1.02 -0.70 -5.12
N LEU A 77 -2.33 -0.79 -5.33
CA LEU A 77 -2.91 -1.85 -6.16
C LEU A 77 -2.52 -1.70 -7.63
N SER A 78 -2.43 -0.47 -8.13
CA SER A 78 -1.95 -0.20 -9.49
C SER A 78 -0.47 -0.57 -9.64
N TRP A 79 0.35 -0.25 -8.64
CA TRP A 79 1.76 -0.62 -8.60
C TRP A 79 1.96 -2.13 -8.54
N SER A 80 1.14 -2.85 -7.77
CA SER A 80 1.11 -4.33 -7.71
C SER A 80 0.64 -5.00 -9.01
N GLY A 81 0.24 -4.21 -10.03
CA GLY A 81 -0.10 -4.70 -11.36
C GLY A 81 -1.61 -4.87 -11.64
N TYR A 82 -2.49 -4.46 -10.71
CA TYR A 82 -3.94 -4.52 -10.94
C TYR A 82 -4.44 -3.30 -11.69
N LYS A 83 -5.29 -3.50 -12.71
CA LYS A 83 -6.05 -2.41 -13.35
C LYS A 83 -7.02 -1.84 -12.31
N THR A 84 -6.65 -0.73 -11.67
CA THR A 84 -7.39 -0.13 -10.56
C THR A 84 -7.88 1.27 -10.94
N ARG A 85 -9.07 1.69 -10.49
CA ARG A 85 -9.58 3.05 -10.70
C ARG A 85 -10.42 3.54 -9.52
N VAL A 86 -10.30 4.83 -9.20
CA VAL A 86 -11.11 5.50 -8.18
C VAL A 86 -12.30 6.21 -8.82
N PHE A 87 -13.49 5.97 -8.27
CA PHE A 87 -14.76 6.57 -8.67
C PHE A 87 -15.25 7.47 -7.53
N ASN A 88 -14.92 8.76 -7.62
CA ASN A 88 -15.23 9.73 -6.57
C ASN A 88 -16.56 10.44 -6.85
N VAL A 89 -17.57 10.15 -6.03
CA VAL A 89 -18.92 10.73 -6.18
C VAL A 89 -18.90 12.25 -5.99
N GLY A 90 -18.03 12.77 -5.13
CA GLY A 90 -17.87 14.21 -4.94
C GLY A 90 -17.32 14.93 -6.17
N ALA A 91 -16.38 14.31 -6.89
CA ALA A 91 -15.84 14.84 -8.15
C ALA A 91 -16.89 14.84 -9.25
N HIS A 92 -17.65 13.75 -9.38
CA HIS A 92 -18.72 13.65 -10.35
C HIS A 92 -19.89 14.63 -10.06
N ARG A 93 -20.20 14.87 -8.78
CA ARG A 93 -21.14 15.95 -8.37
C ARG A 93 -20.72 17.30 -8.93
N ARG A 94 -19.41 17.61 -8.86
CA ARG A 94 -18.86 18.89 -9.30
C ARG A 94 -18.91 19.05 -10.81
N SER A 95 -18.58 18.01 -11.58
CA SER A 95 -18.62 18.07 -13.05
C SER A 95 -20.03 18.29 -13.59
N ARG A 96 -21.06 17.75 -12.92
CA ARG A 96 -22.47 17.98 -13.28
C ARG A 96 -23.02 19.36 -12.88
N GLY A 97 -22.34 20.07 -11.98
CA GLY A 97 -22.77 21.38 -11.50
C GLY A 97 -22.56 22.55 -12.48
N GLY A 98 -21.93 22.30 -13.64
CA GLY A 98 -21.62 23.30 -14.67
C GLY A 98 -20.49 24.27 -14.27
N GLU A 99 -19.61 24.62 -15.22
CA GLU A 99 -18.56 25.64 -15.05
C GLU A 99 -19.12 27.08 -14.92
N GLU A 100 -20.41 27.29 -15.18
CA GLU A 100 -21.02 28.63 -15.29
C GLU A 100 -21.56 29.23 -13.98
N ASN A 101 -21.62 28.49 -12.87
CA ASN A 101 -22.04 29.05 -11.57
C ASN A 101 -20.95 28.90 -10.51
N LYS A 102 -20.23 30.00 -10.25
CA LYS A 102 -19.19 30.14 -9.21
C LYS A 102 -19.66 29.88 -7.77
N ARG A 103 -20.93 29.55 -7.54
CA ARG A 103 -21.48 28.86 -6.36
C ARG A 103 -22.65 28.02 -6.83
N SER A 104 -22.45 26.73 -7.10
CA SER A 104 -23.59 25.84 -7.29
C SER A 104 -24.25 25.59 -5.92
N ALA A 105 -25.58 25.50 -5.88
CA ALA A 105 -26.37 25.09 -4.70
C ALA A 105 -26.05 23.66 -4.20
N HIS A 106 -24.92 23.08 -4.61
CA HIS A 106 -24.44 21.74 -4.34
C HIS A 106 -23.15 21.71 -3.51
N SER A 107 -22.54 22.88 -3.21
CA SER A 107 -21.37 22.98 -2.31
C SER A 107 -21.72 23.37 -0.88
N GLU A 108 -22.87 24.01 -0.64
CA GLU A 108 -23.28 24.47 0.69
C GLU A 108 -23.63 23.33 1.65
N ALA A 109 -23.41 23.53 2.96
CA ALA A 109 -23.79 22.57 3.99
C ALA A 109 -25.29 22.16 3.96
N SER A 110 -26.17 23.05 3.48
CA SER A 110 -27.61 22.82 3.31
C SER A 110 -27.94 21.65 2.38
N PHE A 111 -27.12 21.41 1.35
CA PHE A 111 -27.25 20.28 0.44
C PHE A 111 -26.97 18.92 1.12
N PHE A 112 -26.22 18.93 2.23
CA PHE A 112 -25.85 17.73 2.97
C PHE A 112 -26.76 17.42 4.16
N ASP A 113 -27.71 18.32 4.46
CA ASP A 113 -28.71 18.11 5.50
C ASP A 113 -29.54 16.84 5.23
N SER A 114 -29.73 16.02 6.26
CA SER A 114 -30.50 14.78 6.20
C SER A 114 -32.01 15.01 6.16
N SER A 115 -32.49 16.17 6.63
CA SER A 115 -33.90 16.57 6.60
C SER A 115 -34.37 17.02 5.21
N ASN A 116 -33.43 17.41 4.33
CA ASN A 116 -33.73 17.78 2.95
C ASN A 116 -33.87 16.52 2.07
N LEU A 117 -35.09 16.01 1.96
CA LEU A 117 -35.41 14.79 1.20
C LEU A 117 -35.01 14.87 -0.27
N GLU A 118 -35.18 16.03 -0.91
CA GLU A 118 -34.84 16.25 -2.31
C GLU A 118 -33.32 16.23 -2.54
N ALA A 119 -32.54 16.90 -1.67
CA ALA A 119 -31.09 16.85 -1.73
C ALA A 119 -30.55 15.45 -1.41
N LYS A 120 -31.18 14.73 -0.48
CA LYS A 120 -30.86 13.32 -0.20
C LYS A 120 -31.10 12.44 -1.42
N ALA A 121 -32.26 12.56 -2.09
CA ALA A 121 -32.58 11.81 -3.29
C ALA A 121 -31.59 12.10 -4.43
N ARG A 122 -31.22 13.37 -4.65
CA ARG A 122 -30.17 13.75 -5.61
C ARG A 122 -28.82 13.11 -5.30
N ARG A 123 -28.40 13.09 -4.02
CA ARG A 123 -27.16 12.43 -3.57
C ARG A 123 -27.19 10.91 -3.72
N GLU A 124 -28.37 10.30 -3.66
CA GLU A 124 -28.58 8.88 -3.91
C GLU A 124 -28.41 8.57 -5.39
N ALA A 125 -29.17 9.24 -6.26
CA ALA A 125 -29.12 9.04 -7.70
C ALA A 125 -27.71 9.24 -8.25
N LEU A 126 -27.02 10.30 -7.84
CA LEU A 126 -25.64 10.57 -8.26
C LEU A 126 -24.68 9.45 -7.83
N ALA A 127 -24.84 8.90 -6.63
CA ALA A 127 -23.96 7.84 -6.16
C ALA A 127 -24.17 6.54 -6.94
N MET A 128 -25.43 6.19 -7.23
CA MET A 128 -25.75 4.99 -8.00
C MET A 128 -25.30 5.10 -9.46
N GLU A 129 -25.39 6.28 -10.08
CA GLU A 129 -24.84 6.49 -11.42
C GLU A 129 -23.31 6.31 -11.48
N VAL A 130 -22.60 6.81 -10.46
CA VAL A 130 -21.14 6.61 -10.36
C VAL A 130 -20.82 5.14 -10.13
N LEU A 131 -21.66 4.42 -9.37
CA LEU A 131 -21.55 2.97 -9.20
C LEU A 131 -21.78 2.23 -10.53
N ASP A 132 -22.76 2.63 -11.32
CA ASP A 132 -23.03 2.06 -12.64
C ASP A 132 -21.84 2.28 -13.59
N SER A 133 -21.24 3.47 -13.55
CA SER A 133 -20.01 3.78 -14.30
C SER A 133 -18.83 2.91 -13.85
N LEU A 134 -18.74 2.62 -12.56
CA LEU A 134 -17.73 1.72 -11.99
C LEU A 134 -17.94 0.29 -12.48
N LEU A 135 -19.18 -0.20 -12.47
CA LEU A 135 -19.54 -1.54 -12.94
C LEU A 135 -19.26 -1.70 -14.43
N ALA A 136 -19.66 -0.73 -15.26
CA ALA A 136 -19.37 -0.72 -16.70
C ALA A 136 -17.85 -0.82 -16.95
N TRP A 137 -17.04 0.00 -16.27
CA TRP A 137 -15.59 -0.05 -16.40
C TRP A 137 -14.98 -1.40 -15.96
N LEU A 138 -15.47 -2.00 -14.87
CA LEU A 138 -14.98 -3.30 -14.40
C LEU A 138 -15.31 -4.43 -15.39
N LEU A 139 -16.52 -4.42 -15.94
CA LEU A 139 -17.08 -5.52 -16.73
C LEU A 139 -16.73 -5.41 -18.22
N GLU A 140 -16.72 -4.19 -18.77
CA GLU A 140 -16.56 -3.93 -20.21
C GLU A 140 -15.15 -3.50 -20.58
N GLU A 141 -14.44 -2.77 -19.70
CA GLU A 141 -13.06 -2.28 -19.95
C GLU A 141 -11.99 -3.14 -19.24
N GLU A 142 -12.36 -4.36 -18.83
CA GLU A 142 -11.49 -5.31 -18.13
C GLU A 142 -10.82 -4.78 -16.84
N GLY A 143 -11.41 -3.82 -16.14
CA GLY A 143 -10.85 -3.33 -14.85
C GLY A 143 -10.82 -4.43 -13.77
N ASP A 144 -9.82 -4.47 -12.91
CA ASP A 144 -9.69 -5.50 -11.86
C ASP A 144 -10.28 -5.04 -10.52
N ILE A 145 -10.05 -3.77 -10.15
CA ILE A 145 -10.43 -3.22 -8.85
C ILE A 145 -11.03 -1.82 -8.98
N GLY A 146 -12.28 -1.66 -8.58
CA GLY A 146 -12.97 -0.38 -8.51
C GLY A 146 -13.02 0.16 -7.08
N ILE A 147 -12.52 1.37 -6.85
CA ILE A 147 -12.61 2.02 -5.53
C ILE A 147 -13.76 3.04 -5.59
N PHE A 148 -14.85 2.76 -4.89
CA PHE A 148 -16.03 3.62 -4.81
C PHE A 148 -15.87 4.61 -3.64
N ASP A 149 -15.39 5.83 -3.94
CA ASP A 149 -15.12 6.87 -2.93
C ASP A 149 -16.36 7.77 -2.72
N ALA A 150 -17.10 7.45 -1.67
CA ALA A 150 -18.20 8.24 -1.14
C ALA A 150 -18.27 8.13 0.39
N THR A 151 -19.24 8.79 1.03
CA THR A 151 -19.41 8.67 2.49
C THR A 151 -20.01 7.34 2.92
N ASN A 152 -20.93 6.79 2.11
CA ASN A 152 -21.62 5.51 2.36
C ASN A 152 -22.04 5.31 3.83
N SER A 153 -22.51 6.40 4.43
CA SER A 153 -22.63 6.57 5.88
C SER A 153 -23.84 5.89 6.49
N THR A 154 -24.80 5.43 5.68
CA THR A 154 -26.01 4.75 6.14
C THR A 154 -26.02 3.30 5.67
N ARG A 155 -26.61 2.42 6.47
CA ARG A 155 -26.80 1.00 6.13
C ARG A 155 -27.67 0.83 4.88
N ALA A 156 -28.67 1.70 4.70
CA ALA A 156 -29.53 1.70 3.53
C ALA A 156 -28.75 1.92 2.22
N ARG A 157 -27.83 2.90 2.18
CA ARG A 157 -26.96 3.16 1.03
C ARG A 157 -26.07 1.95 0.73
N ARG A 158 -25.43 1.39 1.76
CA ARG A 158 -24.54 0.23 1.61
C ARG A 158 -25.27 -1.00 1.10
N ARG A 159 -26.49 -1.24 1.58
CA ARG A 159 -27.37 -2.30 1.05
C ARG A 159 -27.66 -2.10 -0.44
N ALA A 160 -28.03 -0.90 -0.85
CA ALA A 160 -28.31 -0.60 -2.26
C ALA A 160 -27.07 -0.83 -3.15
N VAL A 161 -25.88 -0.47 -2.67
CA VAL A 161 -24.61 -0.76 -3.37
C VAL A 161 -24.39 -2.26 -3.51
N VAL A 162 -24.54 -3.03 -2.42
CA VAL A 162 -24.36 -4.49 -2.44
C VAL A 162 -25.38 -5.18 -3.36
N GLU A 163 -26.64 -4.77 -3.31
CA GLU A 163 -27.71 -5.30 -4.16
C GLU A 163 -27.39 -5.06 -5.64
N ARG A 164 -27.04 -3.82 -6.00
CA ARG A 164 -26.68 -3.45 -7.36
C ARG A 164 -25.45 -4.18 -7.88
N CYS A 165 -24.42 -4.36 -7.05
CA CYS A 165 -23.26 -5.18 -7.43
C CYS A 165 -23.61 -6.67 -7.54
N GLY A 166 -24.52 -7.16 -6.69
CA GLY A 166 -24.98 -8.56 -6.66
C GLY A 166 -25.70 -9.01 -7.94
N GLU A 167 -26.21 -8.08 -8.74
CA GLU A 167 -26.71 -8.35 -10.11
C GLU A 167 -25.62 -8.87 -11.05
N HIS A 168 -24.34 -8.71 -10.69
CA HIS A 168 -23.18 -9.16 -11.43
C HIS A 168 -22.37 -10.19 -10.62
N PRO A 169 -22.55 -11.51 -10.86
CA PRO A 169 -21.95 -12.58 -10.05
C PRO A 169 -20.42 -12.61 -10.02
N SER A 170 -19.76 -11.94 -10.96
CA SER A 170 -18.30 -11.83 -11.05
C SER A 170 -17.70 -10.76 -10.13
N THR A 171 -18.54 -9.95 -9.47
CA THR A 171 -18.11 -8.86 -8.60
C THR A 171 -18.10 -9.26 -7.14
N SER A 172 -17.24 -8.63 -6.35
CA SER A 172 -17.22 -8.81 -4.90
C SER A 172 -17.04 -7.46 -4.22
N VAL A 173 -17.85 -7.20 -3.18
CA VAL A 173 -17.83 -5.94 -2.44
C VAL A 173 -17.08 -6.13 -1.13
N VAL A 174 -16.19 -5.20 -0.81
CA VAL A 174 -15.56 -5.08 0.50
C VAL A 174 -15.65 -3.64 0.97
N PHE A 175 -16.15 -3.42 2.17
CA PHE A 175 -16.18 -2.08 2.77
C PHE A 175 -14.82 -1.72 3.36
N VAL A 176 -14.32 -0.52 3.08
CA VAL A 176 -13.13 0.05 3.73
C VAL A 176 -13.60 1.26 4.53
N GLU A 177 -13.78 1.07 5.84
CA GLU A 177 -14.31 2.09 6.73
C GLU A 177 -13.19 2.80 7.48
N SER A 178 -13.19 4.14 7.41
CA SER A 178 -12.27 4.98 8.17
C SER A 178 -12.98 5.63 9.35
N LEU A 179 -12.58 5.21 10.55
CA LEU A 179 -12.99 5.73 11.85
C LEU A 179 -11.81 6.49 12.41
N CYS A 180 -11.95 7.78 12.70
CA CYS A 180 -10.81 8.57 13.18
C CYS A 180 -11.28 9.60 14.18
N ASP A 181 -11.19 9.32 15.46
CA ASP A 181 -11.72 10.18 16.53
C ASP A 181 -10.64 11.03 17.20
N ASP A 182 -9.36 10.83 16.84
CA ASP A 182 -8.26 11.69 17.29
C ASP A 182 -8.43 13.13 16.80
N LEU A 183 -8.50 14.07 17.74
CA LEU A 183 -8.77 15.48 17.47
C LEU A 183 -7.67 16.15 16.65
N ALA A 184 -6.39 15.79 16.87
CA ALA A 184 -5.27 16.40 16.15
C ALA A 184 -5.28 15.95 14.69
N ILE A 185 -5.53 14.66 14.44
CA ILE A 185 -5.67 14.10 13.10
C ILE A 185 -6.88 14.70 12.38
N LEU A 186 -8.00 14.86 13.09
CA LEU A 186 -9.20 15.49 12.54
C LEU A 186 -8.97 16.94 12.12
N ASP A 187 -8.34 17.73 12.99
CA ASP A 187 -8.03 19.13 12.68
C ASP A 187 -7.07 19.22 11.49
N ALA A 188 -6.02 18.39 11.44
CA ALA A 188 -5.11 18.32 10.30
C ALA A 188 -5.85 17.97 8.99
N ASN A 189 -6.69 16.93 9.01
CA ASN A 189 -7.48 16.51 7.86
C ASN A 189 -8.47 17.60 7.40
N MET A 190 -9.11 18.31 8.33
CA MET A 190 -10.01 19.42 8.01
C MET A 190 -9.27 20.57 7.35
N ARG A 191 -8.11 20.98 7.90
CA ARG A 191 -7.26 22.03 7.32
C ARG A 191 -6.79 21.69 5.91
N THR A 192 -6.28 20.48 5.72
CA THR A 192 -5.88 19.99 4.39
C THR A 192 -7.06 19.99 3.42
N LYS A 193 -8.24 19.54 3.88
CA LYS A 193 -9.45 19.51 3.06
C LYS A 193 -9.93 20.90 2.66
N VAL A 194 -9.99 21.88 3.55
CA VAL A 194 -10.43 23.25 3.18
C VAL A 194 -9.45 23.91 2.22
N THR A 195 -8.16 23.62 2.37
CA THR A 195 -7.10 24.22 1.53
C THR A 195 -7.05 23.61 0.13
N SER A 196 -7.26 22.29 0.02
CA SER A 196 -7.06 21.55 -1.24
C SER A 196 -8.36 21.25 -2.01
N SER A 197 -9.51 21.21 -1.34
CA SER A 197 -10.75 20.79 -1.98
C SER A 197 -11.35 21.89 -2.83
N PRO A 198 -11.77 21.58 -4.08
CA PRO A 198 -12.49 22.54 -4.93
C PRO A 198 -13.80 23.04 -4.30
N ASP A 199 -14.41 22.28 -3.37
CA ASP A 199 -15.65 22.65 -2.68
C ASP A 199 -15.54 23.99 -1.91
N PHE A 200 -14.33 24.37 -1.49
CA PHE A 200 -14.07 25.59 -0.69
C PHE A 200 -13.29 26.67 -1.46
N ARG A 201 -13.09 26.49 -2.77
CA ARG A 201 -12.34 27.44 -3.59
C ARG A 201 -13.00 28.82 -3.54
N GLY A 202 -12.22 29.84 -3.17
CA GLY A 202 -12.70 31.23 -3.07
C GLY A 202 -13.44 31.55 -1.78
N MET A 203 -13.53 30.62 -0.82
CA MET A 203 -13.90 30.94 0.56
C MET A 203 -12.68 31.34 1.36
N ASP A 204 -12.86 32.21 2.36
CA ASP A 204 -11.84 32.39 3.37
C ASP A 204 -11.70 31.13 4.22
N PHE A 205 -10.50 30.92 4.77
CA PHE A 205 -10.15 29.70 5.48
C PHE A 205 -11.04 29.42 6.70
N GLU A 206 -11.37 30.45 7.48
CA GLU A 206 -12.20 30.31 8.67
C GLU A 206 -13.66 29.98 8.33
N SER A 207 -14.26 30.67 7.35
CA SER A 207 -15.61 30.36 6.87
C SER A 207 -15.69 28.96 6.26
N ALA A 208 -14.67 28.54 5.51
CA ALA A 208 -14.59 27.20 4.96
C ALA A 208 -14.54 26.12 6.06
N LEU A 209 -13.79 26.35 7.13
CA LEU A 209 -13.76 25.47 8.29
C LEU A 209 -15.12 25.42 8.99
N VAL A 210 -15.79 26.57 9.18
CA VAL A 210 -17.12 26.62 9.78
C VAL A 210 -18.14 25.86 8.94
N ASP A 211 -18.14 26.02 7.62
CA ASP A 211 -19.02 25.26 6.72
C ASP A 211 -18.73 23.76 6.78
N LEU A 212 -17.45 23.36 6.75
CA LEU A 212 -17.05 21.96 6.86
C LEU A 212 -17.48 21.33 8.19
N ARG A 213 -17.33 22.05 9.32
CA ARG A 213 -17.78 21.59 10.64
C ARG A 213 -19.29 21.39 10.68
N LYS A 214 -20.07 22.33 10.13
CA LYS A 214 -21.54 22.17 10.00
C LYS A 214 -21.90 20.95 9.16
N ARG A 215 -21.20 20.73 8.05
CA ARG A 215 -21.38 19.56 7.19
C ARG A 215 -21.09 18.26 7.95
N ILE A 216 -20.01 18.20 8.74
CA ILE A 216 -19.68 17.04 9.58
C ILE A 216 -20.80 16.76 10.58
N ALA A 217 -21.25 17.78 11.32
CA ALA A 217 -22.32 17.63 12.31
C ALA A 217 -23.64 17.10 11.70
N ASN A 218 -23.94 17.43 10.44
CA ASN A 218 -25.10 16.88 9.74
C ASN A 218 -24.93 15.38 9.40
N TYR A 219 -23.72 14.94 9.04
CA TYR A 219 -23.44 13.53 8.81
C TYR A 219 -23.48 12.71 10.11
N GLU A 220 -22.96 13.25 11.22
CA GLU A 220 -22.94 12.59 12.53
C GLU A 220 -24.33 12.16 13.00
N LYS A 221 -25.37 12.97 12.75
CA LYS A 221 -26.77 12.66 13.11
C LYS A 221 -27.32 11.38 12.47
N SER A 222 -26.71 10.90 11.39
CA SER A 222 -27.23 9.80 10.57
C SER A 222 -26.18 8.73 10.25
N TYR A 223 -25.01 8.80 10.87
CA TYR A 223 -23.92 7.86 10.60
C TYR A 223 -24.18 6.52 11.29
N GLU A 224 -24.10 5.45 10.53
CA GLU A 224 -24.27 4.06 10.98
C GLU A 224 -23.00 3.28 10.62
N PRO A 225 -22.13 2.96 11.61
CA PRO A 225 -20.90 2.19 11.36
C PRO A 225 -21.19 0.82 10.73
N VAL A 226 -20.26 0.31 9.93
CA VAL A 226 -20.42 -1.01 9.28
C VAL A 226 -20.56 -2.11 10.33
N GLN A 227 -21.44 -3.08 10.10
CA GLN A 227 -21.66 -4.24 10.99
C GLN A 227 -21.31 -5.56 10.31
N ASP A 228 -21.03 -6.60 11.09
CA ASP A 228 -20.63 -7.94 10.58
C ASP A 228 -21.68 -8.55 9.65
N VAL A 229 -22.96 -8.28 9.91
CA VAL A 229 -24.09 -8.72 9.08
C VAL A 229 -24.13 -8.09 7.68
N GLU A 230 -23.30 -7.08 7.43
CA GLU A 230 -23.21 -6.41 6.11
C GLU A 230 -22.18 -7.07 5.18
N GLY A 231 -21.40 -8.04 5.68
CA GLY A 231 -20.45 -8.81 4.89
C GLY A 231 -19.00 -8.39 5.10
N ALA A 232 -18.19 -8.49 4.04
CA ALA A 232 -16.74 -8.29 4.13
C ALA A 232 -16.37 -6.82 4.34
N TYR A 233 -15.49 -6.56 5.31
CA TYR A 233 -15.00 -5.22 5.57
C TYR A 233 -13.60 -5.18 6.19
N VAL A 234 -12.96 -4.02 6.07
CA VAL A 234 -11.78 -3.59 6.82
C VAL A 234 -12.11 -2.25 7.47
N LYS A 235 -12.02 -2.17 8.80
CA LYS A 235 -12.17 -0.92 9.57
C LYS A 235 -10.80 -0.46 10.03
N MET A 236 -10.49 0.79 9.74
CA MET A 236 -9.27 1.48 10.14
C MET A 236 -9.64 2.49 11.23
N HIS A 237 -9.11 2.30 12.43
CA HIS A 237 -9.24 3.24 13.53
C HIS A 237 -8.00 4.13 13.57
N ASP A 238 -8.19 5.45 13.54
CA ASP A 238 -7.15 6.48 13.52
C ASP A 238 -6.01 6.13 12.56
N PHE A 239 -6.39 5.80 11.31
CA PHE A 239 -5.56 5.25 10.23
C PHE A 239 -4.98 3.84 10.48
N SER A 240 -4.38 3.57 11.63
CA SER A 240 -3.81 2.24 11.92
C SER A 240 -3.65 1.88 13.40
N SER A 241 -4.20 2.69 14.33
CA SER A 241 -4.14 2.38 15.77
C SER A 241 -4.82 1.03 16.10
N LYS A 242 -5.83 0.66 15.31
CA LYS A 242 -6.48 -0.64 15.32
C LYS A 242 -7.06 -0.96 13.94
N ILE A 243 -6.89 -2.19 13.50
CA ILE A 243 -7.55 -2.74 12.31
C ILE A 243 -8.55 -3.82 12.75
N THR A 244 -9.78 -3.75 12.24
CA THR A 244 -10.77 -4.83 12.38
C THR A 244 -11.13 -5.34 10.99
N ALA A 245 -11.00 -6.64 10.75
CA ALA A 245 -11.34 -7.25 9.47
C ALA A 245 -12.40 -8.34 9.66
N ASN A 246 -13.42 -8.33 8.81
CA ASN A 246 -14.47 -9.35 8.77
C ASN A 246 -14.54 -9.96 7.37
N LEU A 247 -14.64 -11.28 7.29
CA LEU A 247 -14.79 -12.04 6.03
C LEU A 247 -13.79 -11.64 4.94
N CYS A 248 -12.55 -11.33 5.32
CA CYS A 248 -11.45 -10.98 4.42
C CYS A 248 -10.56 -12.21 4.18
N PHE A 249 -10.57 -12.71 2.94
CA PHE A 249 -9.81 -13.89 2.52
C PHE A 249 -8.97 -13.58 1.27
N GLY A 250 -8.23 -14.57 0.76
CA GLY A 250 -7.48 -14.47 -0.50
C GLY A 250 -6.57 -13.22 -0.57
N ARG A 251 -6.70 -12.45 -1.64
CA ARG A 251 -5.97 -11.19 -1.87
C ARG A 251 -6.18 -10.17 -0.74
N MET A 252 -7.39 -10.10 -0.17
CA MET A 252 -7.68 -9.16 0.91
C MET A 252 -6.81 -9.43 2.14
N SER A 253 -6.75 -10.69 2.57
CA SER A 253 -5.93 -11.09 3.72
C SER A 253 -4.42 -11.02 3.48
N LYS A 254 -3.97 -11.16 2.22
CA LYS A 254 -2.54 -11.22 1.89
C LYS A 254 -1.92 -9.83 1.61
N THR A 255 -2.69 -8.93 1.00
CA THR A 255 -2.14 -7.71 0.38
C THR A 255 -2.88 -6.47 0.87
N VAL A 256 -4.22 -6.43 0.79
CA VAL A 256 -4.98 -5.20 1.11
C VAL A 256 -5.02 -4.92 2.62
N VAL A 257 -5.32 -5.92 3.46
CA VAL A 257 -5.38 -5.75 4.92
C VAL A 257 -4.01 -5.34 5.49
N PRO A 258 -2.88 -6.00 5.14
CA PRO A 258 -1.56 -5.55 5.56
C PRO A 258 -1.24 -4.12 5.12
N PHE A 259 -1.59 -3.74 3.89
CA PHE A 259 -1.40 -2.38 3.42
C PHE A 259 -2.23 -1.36 4.21
N CYS A 260 -3.51 -1.65 4.48
CA CYS A 260 -4.32 -0.81 5.35
C CYS A 260 -3.70 -0.67 6.76
N ALA A 261 -3.09 -1.72 7.29
CA ALA A 261 -2.42 -1.68 8.58
C ALA A 261 -1.12 -0.83 8.57
N ALA A 262 -0.46 -0.70 7.43
CA ALA A 262 0.78 0.07 7.28
C ALA A 262 0.54 1.58 7.15
N ILE A 263 -0.55 2.01 6.51
CA ILE A 263 -0.79 3.43 6.21
C ILE A 263 -0.94 4.28 7.50
N HIS A 264 -0.31 5.46 7.52
CA HIS A 264 -0.53 6.50 8.53
C HIS A 264 -0.55 7.91 7.89
N SER A 265 -0.85 8.94 8.70
CA SER A 265 -1.02 10.33 8.24
C SER A 265 0.20 11.23 8.42
N ASP A 266 1.27 10.71 9.02
CA ASP A 266 2.49 11.48 9.30
C ASP A 266 3.28 11.83 8.01
N ASP A 267 3.81 13.04 7.99
CA ASP A 267 4.54 13.61 6.85
C ASP A 267 6.03 13.29 7.00
N ARG A 268 6.48 12.24 6.32
CA ARG A 268 7.91 11.89 6.28
C ARG A 268 8.43 11.79 4.84
N PRO A 269 9.67 12.21 4.59
CA PRO A 269 10.32 11.97 3.32
C PRO A 269 10.86 10.54 3.24
N VAL A 270 10.84 9.99 2.03
CA VAL A 270 11.48 8.72 1.67
C VAL A 270 12.63 9.02 0.72
N PHE A 271 13.79 8.46 0.98
CA PHE A 271 15.01 8.65 0.21
C PHE A 271 15.39 7.37 -0.50
N VAL A 272 15.72 7.47 -1.78
CA VAL A 272 16.16 6.33 -2.59
C VAL A 272 17.49 6.66 -3.23
N THR A 273 18.47 5.78 -3.07
CA THR A 273 19.72 5.83 -3.82
C THR A 273 19.92 4.54 -4.59
N ALA A 274 20.38 4.67 -5.84
CA ALA A 274 20.67 3.55 -6.73
C ALA A 274 22.18 3.40 -6.90
N LEU A 275 22.70 2.25 -6.52
CA LEU A 275 24.05 1.81 -6.84
C LEU A 275 24.16 1.42 -8.31
N ALA A 276 25.40 1.39 -8.80
CA ALA A 276 25.71 1.02 -10.17
C ALA A 276 25.07 -0.32 -10.58
N PRO A 277 24.54 -0.42 -11.81
CA PRO A 277 24.00 -1.66 -12.33
C PRO A 277 25.10 -2.71 -12.52
N ARG A 278 24.75 -3.99 -12.40
CA ARG A 278 25.69 -5.10 -12.62
C ARG A 278 25.80 -5.46 -14.10
N GLN A 279 26.90 -6.12 -14.46
CA GLN A 279 27.03 -6.77 -15.76
C GLN A 279 25.79 -7.66 -16.03
N HIS A 280 25.25 -7.57 -17.24
CA HIS A 280 24.01 -8.22 -17.71
C HIS A 280 22.67 -7.60 -17.25
N GLU A 281 22.68 -6.55 -16.44
CA GLU A 281 21.47 -5.75 -16.22
C GLU A 281 21.17 -4.87 -17.43
N PRO A 282 19.88 -4.58 -17.72
CA PRO A 282 19.50 -3.74 -18.85
C PRO A 282 20.12 -2.34 -18.84
N GLU A 283 20.44 -1.83 -17.65
CA GLU A 283 21.03 -0.52 -17.45
C GLU A 283 22.56 -0.49 -17.53
N PHE A 284 23.22 -1.65 -17.68
CA PHE A 284 24.67 -1.71 -17.67
C PHE A 284 25.26 -1.15 -18.96
N VAL A 285 26.00 -0.03 -18.85
CA VAL A 285 26.68 0.61 -19.99
C VAL A 285 28.15 0.18 -20.06
N ALA A 286 28.87 0.23 -18.95
CA ALA A 286 30.26 -0.20 -18.83
C ALA A 286 30.58 -0.52 -17.37
N ALA A 287 31.64 -1.31 -17.12
CA ALA A 287 32.14 -1.55 -15.78
C ALA A 287 32.68 -0.23 -15.21
N ALA A 288 31.94 0.37 -14.28
CA ALA A 288 32.46 1.44 -13.44
C ALA A 288 33.32 0.81 -12.33
N ASP A 289 34.39 1.49 -11.94
CA ASP A 289 35.14 1.12 -10.74
C ASP A 289 34.20 1.11 -9.52
N VAL A 290 34.45 0.19 -8.60
CA VAL A 290 33.67 0.14 -7.35
C VAL A 290 33.93 1.44 -6.57
N ASP A 291 32.87 2.24 -6.41
CA ASP A 291 32.89 3.49 -5.69
C ASP A 291 32.90 3.25 -4.17
N VAL A 292 34.07 2.93 -3.63
CA VAL A 292 34.28 2.63 -2.21
C VAL A 292 33.96 3.81 -1.29
N ASP A 293 34.03 5.04 -1.81
CA ASP A 293 33.76 6.27 -1.04
C ASP A 293 32.27 6.65 -1.04
N PHE A 294 31.41 5.87 -1.69
CA PHE A 294 29.97 6.11 -1.74
C PHE A 294 29.33 6.18 -0.34
N GLY A 295 29.63 5.21 0.52
CA GLY A 295 29.12 5.15 1.90
C GLY A 295 29.47 6.38 2.73
N PRO A 296 30.77 6.77 2.81
CA PRO A 296 31.19 8.00 3.46
C PRO A 296 30.51 9.27 2.93
N ARG A 297 30.44 9.46 1.60
CA ARG A 297 29.77 10.63 1.01
C ARG A 297 28.28 10.68 1.35
N LEU A 298 27.60 9.53 1.31
CA LEU A 298 26.19 9.43 1.68
C LEU A 298 25.94 9.76 3.16
N ALA A 299 26.81 9.28 4.06
CA ALA A 299 26.73 9.60 5.49
C ALA A 299 26.97 11.08 5.76
N GLU A 300 28.01 11.67 5.15
CA GLU A 300 28.29 13.11 5.26
C GLU A 300 27.11 13.94 4.74
N TRP A 301 26.57 13.58 3.57
CA TRP A 301 25.42 14.25 2.99
C TRP A 301 24.20 14.21 3.91
N TRP A 302 23.91 13.06 4.52
CA TRP A 302 22.79 12.88 5.44
C TRP A 302 22.94 13.75 6.69
N TRP A 303 24.04 13.57 7.43
CA TRP A 303 24.22 14.22 8.73
C TRP A 303 24.41 15.73 8.63
N ARG A 304 24.93 16.23 7.51
CA ARG A 304 24.98 17.68 7.25
C ARG A 304 23.59 18.31 7.13
N ARG A 305 22.60 17.55 6.64
CA ARG A 305 21.24 18.06 6.38
C ARG A 305 20.27 17.74 7.52
N ARG A 306 20.49 16.63 8.23
CA ARG A 306 19.58 16.05 9.21
C ARG A 306 20.33 15.47 10.43
N PRO A 307 21.08 16.29 11.19
CA PRO A 307 22.01 15.83 12.23
C PRO A 307 21.36 15.01 13.35
N ASP A 308 20.12 15.33 13.72
CA ASP A 308 19.42 14.71 14.87
C ASP A 308 18.19 13.88 14.45
N SER A 309 17.99 13.64 13.16
CA SER A 309 16.83 12.91 12.68
C SER A 309 17.02 11.40 12.83
N ARG A 310 16.03 10.72 13.41
CA ARG A 310 15.94 9.26 13.34
C ARG A 310 15.79 8.82 11.89
N LEU A 311 16.50 7.74 11.55
CA LEU A 311 16.58 7.20 10.21
C LEU A 311 16.38 5.69 10.21
N SER A 312 15.46 5.23 9.37
CA SER A 312 15.33 3.81 9.03
C SER A 312 16.03 3.54 7.71
N VAL A 313 17.14 2.79 7.74
CA VAL A 313 17.90 2.41 6.54
C VAL A 313 17.52 1.01 6.10
N TYR A 314 17.08 0.87 4.86
CA TYR A 314 16.88 -0.41 4.19
C TYR A 314 17.92 -0.58 3.09
N SER A 315 18.67 -1.68 3.11
CA SER A 315 19.64 -1.98 2.06
C SER A 315 19.39 -3.31 1.39
N SER A 316 19.85 -3.43 0.14
CA SER A 316 20.04 -4.73 -0.49
C SER A 316 21.08 -5.56 0.28
N THR A 317 21.17 -6.86 -0.02
CA THR A 317 22.20 -7.75 0.55
C THR A 317 23.48 -7.76 -0.28
N MET A 318 23.64 -6.84 -1.24
CA MET A 318 24.87 -6.73 -2.02
C MET A 318 25.96 -6.03 -1.21
N PRO A 319 27.25 -6.41 -1.36
CA PRO A 319 28.34 -5.92 -0.50
C PRO A 319 28.42 -4.39 -0.40
N LEU A 320 28.35 -3.68 -1.54
CA LEU A 320 28.43 -2.21 -1.57
C LEU A 320 27.25 -1.52 -0.86
N ALA A 321 26.04 -2.10 -0.96
CA ALA A 321 24.86 -1.57 -0.28
C ALA A 321 24.96 -1.77 1.24
N ILE A 322 25.43 -2.94 1.66
CA ILE A 322 25.66 -3.26 3.08
C ILE A 322 26.71 -2.31 3.66
N ASP A 323 27.81 -2.11 2.95
CA ASP A 323 28.92 -1.26 3.40
C ASP A 323 28.47 0.21 3.54
N ALA A 324 27.76 0.74 2.54
CA ALA A 324 27.21 2.08 2.60
C ALA A 324 26.22 2.27 3.76
N ALA A 325 25.31 1.30 3.95
CA ALA A 325 24.33 1.36 5.02
C ALA A 325 24.97 1.25 6.42
N LYS A 326 25.99 0.40 6.56
CA LYS A 326 26.78 0.28 7.81
C LYS A 326 27.58 1.53 8.12
N THR A 327 28.10 2.22 7.10
CA THR A 327 28.83 3.49 7.27
C THR A 327 27.94 4.59 7.82
N ILE A 328 26.69 4.67 7.37
CA ILE A 328 25.69 5.61 7.92
C ILE A 328 25.33 5.22 9.36
N GLN A 329 25.16 3.93 9.64
CA GLN A 329 24.85 3.49 11.00
C GLN A 329 26.01 3.74 11.97
N SER A 330 27.26 3.51 11.57
CA SER A 330 28.43 3.66 12.45
C SER A 330 28.69 5.12 12.86
N THR A 331 28.22 6.08 12.07
CA THR A 331 28.35 7.51 12.34
C THR A 331 27.33 8.02 13.36
N ALA A 332 26.16 7.38 13.50
CA ALA A 332 25.17 7.67 14.55
C ALA A 332 24.32 6.42 14.91
N PRO A 333 24.86 5.47 15.69
CA PRO A 333 24.20 4.17 15.93
C PRO A 333 22.86 4.29 16.67
N ASP A 334 22.71 5.29 17.54
CA ASP A 334 21.50 5.51 18.33
C ASP A 334 20.34 6.14 17.52
N LEU A 335 20.64 6.69 16.34
CA LEU A 335 19.67 7.35 15.47
C LEU A 335 19.26 6.49 14.27
N VAL A 336 19.96 5.38 14.02
CA VAL A 336 19.82 4.59 12.79
C VAL A 336 19.36 3.17 13.06
N THR A 337 18.15 2.83 12.61
CA THR A 337 17.71 1.44 12.49
C THR A 337 18.12 0.90 11.11
N LEU A 338 18.73 -0.29 11.07
CA LEU A 338 19.26 -0.87 9.83
C LEU A 338 18.62 -2.23 9.54
N THR A 339 18.07 -2.37 8.33
CA THR A 339 17.47 -3.60 7.82
C THR A 339 18.11 -3.99 6.48
N HIS A 340 18.67 -5.20 6.40
CA HIS A 340 19.18 -5.78 5.16
C HIS A 340 18.15 -6.77 4.59
N THR A 341 17.81 -6.66 3.30
CA THR A 341 16.83 -7.56 2.67
C THR A 341 17.17 -7.89 1.22
N SER A 342 17.06 -9.17 0.87
CA SER A 342 17.26 -9.62 -0.51
C SER A 342 16.14 -9.13 -1.44
N ALA A 343 15.02 -8.67 -0.88
CA ALA A 343 13.95 -8.02 -1.63
C ALA A 343 14.39 -6.70 -2.30
N LEU A 344 15.53 -6.12 -1.89
CA LEU A 344 16.13 -4.94 -2.54
C LEU A 344 17.29 -5.30 -3.46
N ASN A 345 17.58 -6.59 -3.68
CA ASN A 345 18.63 -6.99 -4.61
C ASN A 345 18.29 -6.59 -6.05
N PRO A 346 19.30 -6.42 -6.91
CA PRO A 346 19.06 -6.18 -8.31
C PRO A 346 18.24 -7.32 -8.93
N LEU A 347 17.68 -7.08 -10.11
CA LEU A 347 16.89 -8.08 -10.80
C LEU A 347 17.72 -9.35 -11.03
N LEU A 348 17.12 -10.52 -10.76
CA LEU A 348 17.77 -11.78 -11.08
C LEU A 348 17.76 -11.97 -12.60
N VAL A 349 18.92 -11.84 -13.22
CA VAL A 349 19.12 -12.16 -14.64
C VAL A 349 19.93 -13.45 -14.70
N CYS A 350 19.34 -14.50 -15.26
CA CYS A 350 20.10 -15.61 -15.79
C CYS A 350 20.67 -15.10 -17.12
N ALA A 351 21.98 -14.91 -17.22
CA ALA A 351 22.58 -14.43 -18.45
C ALA A 351 23.59 -15.47 -18.94
N ASP A 352 23.52 -15.83 -20.21
CA ASP A 352 24.63 -16.47 -20.92
C ASP A 352 25.81 -15.48 -20.97
N PRO A 353 26.99 -15.82 -20.39
CA PRO A 353 28.16 -14.96 -20.42
C PRO A 353 28.64 -14.61 -21.84
N ASN A 354 28.18 -15.32 -22.88
CA ASN A 354 28.49 -15.06 -24.28
C ASN A 354 27.57 -14.03 -24.95
N VAL A 355 26.45 -13.63 -24.32
CA VAL A 355 25.52 -12.64 -24.88
C VAL A 355 25.86 -11.24 -24.37
N THR A 356 26.34 -10.40 -25.28
CA THR A 356 26.80 -9.02 -25.02
C THR A 356 25.87 -7.93 -25.53
N SER A 357 24.74 -8.31 -26.17
CA SER A 357 23.80 -7.33 -26.71
C SER A 357 22.97 -6.68 -25.60
N ALA A 358 22.79 -5.37 -25.66
CA ALA A 358 21.91 -4.64 -24.76
C ALA A 358 20.50 -5.25 -24.81
N PRO A 359 19.88 -5.60 -23.67
CA PRO A 359 18.58 -6.23 -23.69
C PRO A 359 17.53 -5.28 -24.26
N LYS A 360 16.65 -5.82 -25.12
CA LYS A 360 15.49 -5.09 -25.64
C LYS A 360 14.58 -4.67 -24.48
N ARG A 361 13.79 -3.61 -24.69
CA ARG A 361 12.71 -3.25 -23.76
C ARG A 361 11.86 -4.49 -23.48
N ARG A 362 11.77 -4.88 -22.21
CA ARG A 362 10.99 -6.03 -21.74
C ARG A 362 9.60 -5.59 -21.29
N ASP A 363 8.62 -6.44 -21.48
CA ASP A 363 7.28 -6.27 -20.90
C ASP A 363 7.25 -6.62 -19.40
N LEU A 364 6.18 -6.26 -18.70
CA LEU A 364 6.06 -6.41 -17.24
C LEU A 364 6.25 -7.88 -16.76
N HIS A 365 5.76 -8.84 -17.54
CA HIS A 365 5.80 -10.27 -17.23
C HIS A 365 6.93 -11.03 -17.95
N ASP A 366 7.73 -10.34 -18.75
CA ASP A 366 8.82 -10.96 -19.49
C ASP A 366 9.99 -11.29 -18.55
N ARG A 367 10.31 -12.58 -18.46
CA ARG A 367 11.42 -13.13 -17.65
C ARG A 367 12.76 -13.15 -18.39
N GLY A 368 12.77 -12.72 -19.66
CA GLY A 368 13.93 -12.81 -20.53
C GLY A 368 14.21 -14.24 -21.01
N PRO A 369 15.23 -14.39 -21.87
CA PRO A 369 15.53 -15.63 -22.58
C PRO A 369 15.88 -16.82 -21.66
N ASP A 370 16.47 -16.59 -20.50
CA ASP A 370 17.02 -17.64 -19.64
C ASP A 370 16.23 -17.84 -18.32
N SER A 371 14.94 -17.46 -18.29
CA SER A 371 14.05 -17.68 -17.14
C SER A 371 14.48 -16.96 -15.84
N GLY A 372 14.92 -15.71 -15.96
CA GLY A 372 15.19 -14.84 -14.82
C GLY A 372 13.92 -14.30 -14.14
N GLU A 373 14.08 -13.17 -13.46
CA GLU A 373 13.00 -12.44 -12.80
C GLU A 373 12.37 -11.42 -13.76
N SER A 374 11.03 -11.39 -13.82
CA SER A 374 10.28 -10.33 -14.49
C SER A 374 10.08 -9.11 -13.59
N TYR A 375 9.67 -7.97 -14.16
CA TYR A 375 9.33 -6.80 -13.34
C TYR A 375 8.12 -7.06 -12.41
N ALA A 376 7.19 -7.93 -12.81
CA ALA A 376 6.09 -8.36 -11.94
C ALA A 376 6.58 -9.18 -10.73
N ASP A 377 7.56 -10.06 -10.94
CA ASP A 377 8.18 -10.84 -9.85
C ASP A 377 8.92 -9.90 -8.88
N LEU A 378 9.65 -8.92 -9.41
CA LEU A 378 10.31 -7.87 -8.63
C LEU A 378 9.32 -7.09 -7.76
N VAL A 379 8.21 -6.63 -8.34
CA VAL A 379 7.15 -5.93 -7.61
C VAL A 379 6.60 -6.81 -6.48
N SER A 380 6.37 -8.09 -6.76
CA SER A 380 5.83 -9.02 -5.75
C SER A 380 6.77 -9.21 -4.56
N ARG A 381 8.10 -9.22 -4.75
CA ARG A 381 9.04 -9.29 -3.61
C ARG A 381 9.26 -7.95 -2.92
N LEU A 382 9.11 -6.84 -3.63
CA LEU A 382 9.20 -5.49 -3.05
C LEU A 382 7.99 -5.12 -2.21
N GLU A 383 6.86 -5.82 -2.34
CA GLU A 383 5.63 -5.55 -1.59
C GLU A 383 5.88 -5.48 -0.07
N THR A 384 6.65 -6.41 0.50
CA THR A 384 6.95 -6.41 1.94
C THR A 384 7.79 -5.20 2.35
N VAL A 385 8.79 -4.84 1.55
CA VAL A 385 9.62 -3.65 1.79
C VAL A 385 8.77 -2.39 1.69
N LEU A 386 7.83 -2.33 0.75
CA LEU A 386 6.92 -1.20 0.61
C LEU A 386 5.99 -1.05 1.81
N LEU A 387 5.49 -2.15 2.36
CA LEU A 387 4.70 -2.15 3.60
C LEU A 387 5.51 -1.60 4.77
N ASP A 388 6.76 -2.04 4.92
CA ASP A 388 7.66 -1.53 5.95
C ASP A 388 7.94 -0.03 5.78
N ILE A 389 8.18 0.41 4.54
CA ILE A 389 8.37 1.83 4.23
C ILE A 389 7.13 2.62 4.62
N GLU A 390 5.92 2.18 4.21
CA GLU A 390 4.65 2.83 4.52
C GLU A 390 4.32 2.81 6.01
N ALA A 391 4.75 1.80 6.77
CA ALA A 391 4.54 1.69 8.21
C ALA A 391 5.52 2.53 9.05
N SER A 392 6.71 2.83 8.52
CA SER A 392 7.72 3.60 9.26
C SER A 392 7.26 5.04 9.47
N VAL A 393 7.38 5.56 10.69
CA VAL A 393 7.13 6.99 11.00
C VAL A 393 8.39 7.84 10.88
N ASP A 394 9.57 7.22 10.94
CA ASP A 394 10.86 7.90 10.80
C ASP A 394 11.22 8.11 9.31
N SER A 395 12.13 9.03 9.02
CA SER A 395 12.64 9.17 7.65
C SER A 395 13.26 7.85 7.17
N VAL A 396 12.98 7.46 5.92
CA VAL A 396 13.43 6.17 5.38
C VAL A 396 14.48 6.39 4.30
N LEU A 397 15.63 5.71 4.37
CA LEU A 397 16.66 5.70 3.33
C LEU A 397 16.81 4.30 2.74
N ILE A 398 16.68 4.20 1.43
CA ILE A 398 16.71 2.95 0.68
C ILE A 398 18.00 2.93 -0.16
N VAL A 399 18.91 2.02 0.19
CA VAL A 399 20.19 1.80 -0.50
C VAL A 399 20.06 0.53 -1.36
N THR A 400 19.77 0.71 -2.65
CA THR A 400 19.45 -0.39 -3.56
C THR A 400 20.09 -0.17 -4.93
N HIS A 401 19.56 -0.80 -5.98
CA HIS A 401 20.09 -0.78 -7.34
C HIS A 401 19.08 -0.13 -8.29
N ALA A 402 19.52 0.20 -9.50
CA ALA A 402 18.74 0.92 -10.49
C ALA A 402 17.32 0.37 -10.68
N THR A 403 17.19 -0.93 -10.97
CA THR A 403 15.89 -1.56 -11.26
C THR A 403 14.92 -1.54 -10.04
N PRO A 404 15.28 -2.04 -8.83
CA PRO A 404 14.41 -1.92 -7.65
C PRO A 404 14.10 -0.48 -7.24
N ALA A 405 15.07 0.45 -7.35
CA ALA A 405 14.86 1.87 -7.07
C ALA A 405 13.75 2.47 -7.97
N ARG A 406 13.79 2.17 -9.26
CA ARG A 406 12.77 2.61 -10.22
C ARG A 406 11.40 1.98 -9.94
N ALA A 407 11.37 0.70 -9.56
CA ALA A 407 10.12 0.04 -9.16
C ALA A 407 9.49 0.75 -7.97
N LEU A 408 10.26 1.02 -6.91
CA LEU A 408 9.76 1.74 -5.72
C LEU A 408 9.34 3.18 -6.05
N ARG A 409 10.11 3.89 -6.87
CA ARG A 409 9.75 5.22 -7.36
C ARG A 409 8.39 5.22 -8.08
N ALA A 410 8.11 4.20 -8.89
CA ALA A 410 6.85 4.10 -9.64
C ALA A 410 5.62 4.14 -8.71
N TYR A 411 5.72 3.51 -7.53
CA TYR A 411 4.67 3.57 -6.51
C TYR A 411 4.42 5.01 -6.04
N PHE A 412 5.45 5.69 -5.54
CA PHE A 412 5.32 7.05 -4.98
C PHE A 412 4.89 8.07 -6.04
N LYS A 413 5.34 7.90 -7.28
CA LYS A 413 4.99 8.81 -8.37
C LYS A 413 3.68 8.45 -9.06
N ASN A 414 3.03 7.35 -8.64
CA ASN A 414 1.80 6.83 -9.24
C ASN A 414 1.91 6.69 -10.77
N ILE A 415 3.00 6.06 -11.21
CA ILE A 415 3.29 5.76 -12.62
C ILE A 415 3.31 4.24 -12.79
N ARG A 416 3.01 3.75 -13.99
CA ARG A 416 3.10 2.30 -14.23
C ARG A 416 4.57 1.88 -14.10
N VAL A 417 4.81 0.74 -13.45
CA VAL A 417 6.15 0.18 -13.25
C VAL A 417 6.89 0.08 -14.59
N ILE A 418 6.22 -0.40 -15.64
CA ILE A 418 6.79 -0.54 -16.98
C ILE A 418 7.26 0.77 -17.61
N ASP A 419 6.63 1.89 -17.27
CA ASP A 419 7.00 3.21 -17.79
C ASP A 419 8.25 3.75 -17.07
N CYS A 420 8.59 3.19 -15.90
CA CYS A 420 9.79 3.52 -15.13
C CYS A 420 11.00 2.63 -15.48
N MET A 421 10.82 1.58 -16.29
CA MET A 421 11.87 0.59 -16.61
C MET A 421 12.56 0.82 -17.97
N GLY A 422 12.21 1.90 -18.69
CA GLY A 422 12.81 2.25 -19.98
C GLY A 422 14.16 2.96 -19.87
N PRO A 423 14.89 3.13 -21.00
CA PRO A 423 16.06 4.01 -21.07
C PRO A 423 15.67 5.41 -20.57
N SER A 424 16.61 6.08 -19.90
CA SER A 424 16.31 7.26 -19.08
C SER A 424 15.76 8.44 -19.90
N THR A 425 14.45 8.69 -19.77
CA THR A 425 13.75 9.78 -20.49
C THR A 425 13.63 11.08 -19.67
N SER A 426 14.04 11.06 -18.40
CA SER A 426 14.01 12.23 -17.49
C SER A 426 15.26 12.32 -16.60
N PRO A 427 15.61 13.50 -16.05
CA PRO A 427 16.73 13.67 -15.13
C PRO A 427 16.67 12.76 -13.89
N GLU A 428 15.48 12.52 -13.35
CA GLU A 428 15.25 11.66 -12.18
C GLU A 428 15.44 10.18 -12.55
N THR A 429 14.96 9.80 -13.73
CA THR A 429 15.19 8.45 -14.27
C THR A 429 16.68 8.23 -14.53
N LYS A 430 17.42 9.27 -14.97
CA LYS A 430 18.89 9.26 -15.12
C LYS A 430 19.61 9.10 -13.79
N ALA A 431 19.20 9.83 -12.76
CA ALA A 431 19.79 9.72 -11.42
C ALA A 431 19.65 8.29 -10.84
N LEU A 432 18.60 7.56 -11.21
CA LEU A 432 18.43 6.15 -10.88
C LEU A 432 19.00 5.18 -11.93
N ALA A 433 19.51 5.65 -13.06
CA ALA A 433 20.01 4.83 -14.17
C ALA A 433 21.53 4.70 -14.19
N ASP A 434 22.23 5.83 -14.07
CA ASP A 434 23.59 5.95 -14.58
C ASP A 434 24.66 5.84 -13.47
N ALA A 435 24.36 5.17 -12.36
CA ALA A 435 25.24 5.11 -11.19
C ALA A 435 25.69 6.50 -10.68
N VAL A 436 24.96 7.57 -11.02
CA VAL A 436 25.26 8.90 -10.51
C VAL A 436 25.13 8.82 -9.00
N PRO A 437 26.17 9.17 -8.22
CA PRO A 437 26.08 9.14 -6.77
C PRO A 437 25.11 10.25 -6.36
N ALA A 438 23.84 9.89 -6.19
CA ALA A 438 22.75 10.80 -5.97
C ALA A 438 21.66 10.17 -5.10
N VAL A 439 21.00 11.01 -4.33
CA VAL A 439 19.86 10.65 -3.49
C VAL A 439 18.60 11.30 -4.06
N LEU A 440 17.60 10.47 -4.34
CA LEU A 440 16.27 10.90 -4.69
C LEU A 440 15.44 11.09 -3.42
N GLU A 441 15.05 12.32 -3.12
CA GLU A 441 14.13 12.65 -2.02
C GLU A 441 12.69 12.71 -2.53
N LEU A 442 11.84 11.86 -1.97
CA LEU A 442 10.40 11.83 -2.17
C LEU A 442 9.73 12.44 -0.93
N GLY A 443 9.28 13.69 -1.04
CA GLY A 443 8.57 14.40 0.03
C GLY A 443 7.06 14.43 -0.19
N PRO A 444 6.22 14.30 0.84
CA PRO A 444 4.77 14.41 0.70
C PRO A 444 4.36 15.82 0.25
N LYS A 445 3.40 15.91 -0.68
CA LYS A 445 2.82 17.18 -1.12
C LYS A 445 1.58 17.52 -0.31
N VAL A 446 1.42 18.81 0.00
CA VAL A 446 0.17 19.36 0.54
C VAL A 446 -0.99 19.04 -0.41
N GLY A 447 -2.01 18.34 0.08
CA GLY A 447 -3.15 17.91 -0.72
C GLY A 447 -2.99 16.55 -1.41
N GLY A 448 -1.86 15.85 -1.20
CA GLY A 448 -1.63 14.48 -1.65
C GLY A 448 -0.60 14.34 -2.78
N GLY A 449 0.01 13.16 -2.87
CA GLY A 449 1.07 12.85 -3.82
C GLY A 449 2.48 13.20 -3.31
N TRP A 450 3.47 13.10 -4.22
CA TRP A 450 4.89 13.19 -3.85
C TRP A 450 5.66 14.20 -4.73
N LEU A 451 6.43 15.06 -4.07
CA LEU A 451 7.46 15.92 -4.66
C LEU A 451 8.74 15.13 -4.76
N GLU A 452 9.45 15.30 -5.87
CA GLU A 452 10.68 14.58 -6.15
C GLU A 452 11.82 15.58 -6.31
N THR A 453 12.91 15.38 -5.58
CA THR A 453 14.11 16.23 -5.63
C THR A 453 15.35 15.34 -5.73
N ILE A 454 16.28 15.70 -6.61
CA ILE A 454 17.55 14.98 -6.76
C ILE A 454 18.64 15.74 -6.02
N HIS A 455 19.42 15.03 -5.21
CA HIS A 455 20.60 15.55 -4.54
C HIS A 455 21.83 14.78 -5.02
N VAL A 456 22.76 15.46 -5.69
CA VAL A 456 24.06 14.86 -6.04
C VAL A 456 24.94 14.80 -4.78
N LEU A 457 25.59 13.66 -4.57
CA LEU A 457 26.47 13.38 -3.42
C LEU A 457 27.88 13.92 -3.61
#